data_AF-A0A544TFT8-F1
#
_entry.id   AF-A0A544TFT8-F1
#
_cell.length_a   1.000
_cell.length_b   1.000
_cell.length_c   1.000
_cell.angle_alpha   90.00
_cell.angle_beta   90.00
_cell.angle_gamma   90.00
#
_symmetry.space_group_name_H-M   'P 1'
#
loop_
_entity.id
_entity.type
_entity.pdbx_description
1 polymer ?
#
loop_
_entity_poly.entity_id
_entity_poly.type
_entity_poly.pdbx_seq_one_letter_code
_entity_poly.pdbx_strand_id
1 'polypeptide(L)'
;MLADEEIFQAEVNLEASLGINVEMDQSFLSGHAMDYMAEDASLVQTISTTEFVYESVALGKKYDVLYVSDTGDTVISRVIVSQHLE
;
A
#
# COMPACT_ATOMS: atom_id res chain seq x y z
N MET A 1 -9.27 -10.15 -26.29
CA MET A 1 -8.39 -10.27 -25.12
C MET A 1 -7.81 -8.88 -24.93
N LEU A 2 -8.37 -8.11 -24.01
CA LEU A 2 -7.76 -6.86 -23.60
C LEU A 2 -6.50 -7.26 -22.83
N ALA A 3 -5.36 -6.71 -23.21
CA ALA A 3 -4.12 -6.93 -22.50
C ALA A 3 -4.35 -6.61 -21.02
N ASP A 4 -3.92 -7.50 -20.13
CA ASP A 4 -3.68 -7.17 -18.72
C ASP A 4 -2.81 -5.91 -18.71
N GLU A 5 -3.42 -4.74 -18.54
CA GLU A 5 -2.70 -3.52 -18.21
C GLU A 5 -2.09 -3.78 -16.84
N GLU A 6 -0.82 -4.20 -16.82
CA GLU A 6 -0.06 -4.35 -15.58
C GLU A 6 -0.14 -3.01 -14.84
N ILE A 7 -0.90 -2.98 -13.75
CA ILE A 7 -0.93 -1.84 -12.85
C ILE A 7 0.45 -1.75 -12.22
N PHE A 8 1.29 -0.87 -12.75
CA PHE A 8 2.61 -0.59 -12.20
C PHE A 8 2.51 0.09 -10.83
N GLN A 9 1.44 0.87 -10.62
CA GLN A 9 1.17 1.61 -9.39
C GLN A 9 -0.31 1.97 -9.26
N ALA A 10 -0.84 1.87 -8.05
CA ALA A 10 -2.09 2.47 -7.61
C ALA A 10 -1.79 3.56 -6.55
N GLU A 11 -2.43 4.72 -6.66
CA GLU A 11 -2.37 5.79 -5.66
C GLU A 11 -3.79 6.15 -5.24
N VAL A 12 -4.03 6.13 -3.93
CA VAL A 12 -5.31 6.49 -3.33
C VAL A 12 -5.12 7.73 -2.48
N ASN A 13 -5.94 8.75 -2.74
CA ASN A 13 -6.04 9.92 -1.89
C ASN A 13 -7.10 9.68 -0.81
N LEU A 14 -6.73 9.92 0.45
CA LEU A 14 -7.61 9.91 1.60
C LEU A 14 -8.05 11.34 1.90
N GLU A 15 -9.32 11.54 2.25
CA GLU A 15 -9.80 12.86 2.65
C GLU A 15 -9.14 13.28 3.97
N ALA A 16 -8.42 14.41 3.96
CA ALA A 16 -7.70 14.91 5.14
C ALA A 16 -8.59 15.08 6.38
N SER A 17 -9.89 15.35 6.19
CA SER A 17 -10.88 15.46 7.27
C SER A 17 -11.11 14.16 8.03
N LEU A 18 -10.72 13.00 7.49
CA LEU A 18 -10.82 11.71 8.17
C LEU A 18 -9.79 11.57 9.29
N GLY A 19 -8.68 12.33 9.24
CA GLY A 19 -7.67 12.32 10.30
C GLY A 19 -7.00 10.96 10.51
N ILE A 20 -6.90 10.14 9.45
CA ILE A 20 -6.35 8.77 9.49
C ILE A 20 -4.93 8.80 10.01
N ASN A 21 -4.70 8.24 11.20
CA ASN A 21 -3.41 8.26 11.88
C ASN A 21 -2.67 6.94 11.64
N VAL A 22 -1.41 7.03 11.21
CA VAL A 22 -0.60 5.84 10.83
C VAL A 22 -0.44 4.81 11.95
N GLU A 23 -0.39 5.25 13.21
CA GLU A 23 -0.18 4.38 14.37
C GLU A 23 -1.49 3.77 14.87
N MET A 24 -2.60 4.51 14.76
CA MET A 24 -3.91 4.06 15.25
C MET A 24 -4.70 3.27 14.21
N ASP A 25 -4.56 3.63 12.93
CA ASP A 25 -5.41 3.16 11.84
C ASP A 25 -4.65 2.23 10.87
N GLN A 26 -3.55 1.63 11.33
CA GLN A 26 -2.72 0.75 10.50
C GLN A 26 -3.51 -0.38 9.84
N SER A 27 -4.45 -1.01 10.57
CA SER A 27 -5.28 -2.08 9.99
C SER A 27 -6.18 -1.60 8.86
N PHE A 28 -6.71 -0.37 8.94
CA PHE A 28 -7.50 0.23 7.87
C PHE A 28 -6.62 0.50 6.65
N LEU A 29 -5.45 1.12 6.86
CA LEU A 29 -4.50 1.43 5.80
C LEU A 29 -3.99 0.16 5.08
N SER A 30 -3.64 -0.89 5.85
CA SER A 30 -3.18 -2.16 5.30
C SER A 30 -4.29 -2.87 4.54
N GLY A 31 -5.50 -2.92 5.10
CA GLY A 31 -6.65 -3.53 4.41
C GLY A 31 -6.91 -2.84 3.07
N HIS A 32 -6.85 -1.51 3.04
CA HIS A 32 -7.06 -0.76 1.81
C HIS A 32 -5.91 -0.93 0.80
N ALA A 33 -4.66 -1.03 1.24
CA ALA A 33 -3.55 -1.35 0.36
C ALA A 33 -3.71 -2.73 -0.29
N MET A 34 -4.19 -3.71 0.48
CA MET A 34 -4.37 -5.09 -0.01
C MET A 34 -5.44 -5.21 -1.11
N ASP A 35 -6.39 -4.28 -1.21
CA ASP A 35 -7.37 -4.22 -2.31
C ASP A 35 -6.69 -4.07 -3.69
N TYR A 36 -5.44 -3.61 -3.73
CA TYR A 36 -4.64 -3.40 -4.95
C TYR A 36 -3.58 -4.48 -5.18
N MET A 37 -3.62 -5.57 -4.40
CA MET A 37 -2.68 -6.69 -4.50
C MET A 37 -3.42 -7.98 -4.88
N ALA A 38 -2.66 -9.03 -5.13
CA ALA A 38 -3.22 -10.37 -5.25
C ALA A 38 -3.80 -10.85 -3.91
N GLU A 39 -4.86 -11.67 -3.95
CA GLU A 39 -5.58 -12.16 -2.76
C GLU A 39 -4.68 -12.95 -1.79
N ASP A 40 -3.61 -13.58 -2.29
CA ASP A 40 -2.65 -14.33 -1.48
C ASP A 40 -1.46 -13.48 -0.99
N ALA A 41 -1.43 -12.18 -1.30
CA ALA A 41 -0.34 -11.31 -0.91
C ALA A 41 -0.23 -11.21 0.62
N SER A 42 0.98 -11.41 1.14
CA SER A 42 1.26 -11.39 2.57
C SER A 42 2.48 -10.54 2.88
N LEU A 43 2.49 -9.90 4.06
CA LEU A 43 3.59 -9.03 4.48
C LEU A 43 4.87 -9.85 4.64
N VAL A 44 5.93 -9.47 3.93
CA VAL A 44 7.25 -10.12 4.01
C VAL A 44 8.33 -9.20 4.60
N GLN A 45 8.12 -7.89 4.56
CA GLN A 45 9.06 -6.93 5.14
C GLN A 45 8.36 -5.67 5.67
N THR A 46 8.77 -5.24 6.86
CA THR A 46 8.47 -3.90 7.40
C THR A 46 9.75 -3.07 7.31
N ILE A 47 9.77 -2.05 6.45
CA ILE A 47 10.91 -1.14 6.30
C ILE A 47 10.81 -0.03 7.35
N SER A 48 9.60 0.52 7.54
CA SER A 48 9.31 1.54 8.55
C SER A 48 7.84 1.46 9.00
N THR A 49 7.38 2.43 9.80
CA THR A 49 5.95 2.56 10.14
C THR A 49 5.07 2.95 8.95
N THR A 50 5.67 3.42 7.85
CA THR A 50 4.97 3.87 6.64
C THR A 50 5.35 3.07 5.40
N GLU A 51 6.31 2.15 5.48
CA GLU A 51 6.86 1.42 4.33
C GLU A 51 6.90 -0.09 4.57
N PHE A 52 6.32 -0.84 3.64
CA PHE A 52 6.11 -2.28 3.74
C PHE A 52 6.29 -2.97 2.39
N VAL A 53 6.72 -4.23 2.41
CA VAL A 53 6.78 -5.09 1.23
C VAL A 53 5.89 -6.31 1.45
N TYR A 54 5.01 -6.56 0.48
CA TYR A 54 4.13 -7.72 0.43
C TYR A 54 4.52 -8.62 -0.73
N GLU A 55 4.30 -9.93 -0.58
CA GLU A 55 4.59 -10.93 -1.62
C GLU A 55 3.39 -11.86 -1.83
N SER A 56 3.03 -12.04 -3.10
CA SER A 56 2.16 -13.11 -3.58
C SER A 56 3.03 -14.24 -4.11
N VAL A 57 3.11 -15.33 -3.34
CA VAL A 57 3.92 -16.50 -3.70
C VAL A 57 3.31 -17.21 -4.91
N ALA A 58 1.98 -17.24 -5.02
CA ALA A 58 1.30 -17.89 -6.14
C ALA A 58 1.60 -17.22 -7.48
N LEU A 59 1.76 -15.89 -7.49
CA LEU A 59 2.05 -15.12 -8.71
C LEU A 59 3.54 -14.78 -8.88
N GLY A 60 4.38 -15.02 -7.86
CA GLY A 60 5.76 -14.58 -7.85
C GLY A 60 5.91 -13.06 -7.95
N LYS A 61 4.96 -12.31 -7.38
CA LYS A 61 4.90 -10.85 -7.43
C LYS A 61 5.14 -10.25 -6.05
N LYS A 62 5.88 -9.15 -6.01
CA LYS A 62 6.10 -8.34 -4.81
C LYS A 62 5.53 -6.93 -5.01
N TYR A 63 5.05 -6.36 -3.91
CA TYR A 63 4.38 -5.07 -3.88
C TYR A 63 5.00 -4.20 -2.79
N ASP A 64 5.37 -2.97 -3.13
CA ASP A 64 5.72 -1.93 -2.17
C ASP A 64 4.46 -1.19 -1.75
N VAL A 65 4.32 -0.96 -0.45
CA VAL A 65 3.27 -0.13 0.14
C VAL A 65 3.92 1.06 0.84
N LEU A 66 3.46 2.25 0.49
CA LEU A 66 3.89 3.50 1.10
C LEU A 66 2.68 4.30 1.60
N TYR A 67 2.70 4.65 2.88
CA TYR A 67 1.78 5.62 3.48
C TYR A 67 2.42 7.00 3.46
N VAL A 68 1.76 7.97 2.84
CA VAL A 68 2.30 9.32 2.67
C VAL A 68 1.51 10.33 3.51
N SER A 69 2.26 11.22 4.16
CA SER A 69 1.74 12.41 4.84
C SER A 69 2.26 13.65 4.13
N ASP A 70 1.36 14.55 3.73
CA ASP A 70 1.73 15.80 3.07
C ASP A 70 2.18 16.89 4.05
N THR A 71 1.84 16.76 5.33
CA THR A 71 2.17 17.76 6.37
C THR A 71 3.35 17.36 7.25
N GLY A 72 3.86 16.13 7.09
CA GLY A 72 4.89 15.57 7.97
C GLY A 72 4.36 15.12 9.34
N ASP A 73 3.04 15.21 9.55
CA ASP A 73 2.36 14.67 10.72
C ASP A 73 2.08 13.17 10.56
N THR A 74 1.65 12.52 11.64
CA THR A 74 1.21 11.11 11.65
C THR A 74 -0.09 10.86 10.86
N VAL A 75 -0.69 11.90 10.29
CA VAL A 75 -1.92 11.82 9.49
C VAL A 75 -1.57 11.45 8.05
N ILE A 76 -2.11 10.33 7.57
CA ILE A 76 -1.89 9.82 6.22
C ILE A 76 -2.90 10.44 5.26
N SER A 77 -2.39 11.06 4.20
CA SER A 77 -3.20 11.61 3.12
C SER A 77 -3.26 10.67 1.91
N ARG A 78 -2.30 9.76 1.75
CA ARG A 78 -2.27 8.85 0.59
C ARG A 78 -1.73 7.47 0.93
N VAL A 79 -2.25 6.47 0.20
CA VAL A 79 -1.71 5.10 0.16
C VAL A 79 -1.26 4.82 -1.26
N ILE A 80 -0.01 4.40 -1.41
CA ILE A 80 0.58 4.03 -2.70
C ILE A 80 0.91 2.55 -2.64
N VAL A 81 0.49 1.81 -3.66
CA VAL A 81 0.86 0.40 -3.88
C VAL A 81 1.53 0.31 -5.24
N SER A 82 2.75 -0.17 -5.32
CA SER A 82 3.51 -0.30 -6.57
C SER A 82 4.17 -1.67 -6.69
N GLN A 83 4.52 -2.06 -7.91
CA GLN A 83 5.36 -3.22 -8.11
C GLN A 83 6.73 -3.02 -7.45
N HIS A 84 7.19 -4.01 -6.68
CA HIS A 84 8.52 -3.99 -6.09
C HIS A 84 9.59 -4.17 -7.17
N LEU A 85 10.57 -3.25 -7.20
CA LEU A 85 11.70 -3.29 -8.11
C LEU A 85 12.96 -3.68 -7.33
N GLU A 86 13.61 -4.79 -7.73
CA GLU A 86 14.87 -5.28 -7.16
C GLU A 86 16.10 -4.46 -7.57
#